data_AF-A0A349K3C9-F1
#
_entry.id   AF-A0A349K3C9-F1
#
_cell.length_a   1.000
_cell.length_b   1.000
_cell.length_c   1.000
_cell.angle_alpha   90.00
_cell.angle_beta   90.00
_cell.angle_gamma   90.00
#
_symmetry.space_group_name_H-M   'P 1'
#
loop_
_entity.id
_entity.type
_entity.pdbx_description
1 polymer ?
#
loop_
_entity_poly.entity_id
_entity_poly.type
_entity_poly.pdbx_seq_one_letter_code
_entity_poly.pdbx_strand_id
1 'polypeptide(L)'
;MDIRNYTIVTASYWGFTLTDGALRMLVLLHFHALGYSPVQLAFLFLLYEFCGLVTNLLGGWIGSRVGLKVTLFAGLGTQIVALVALSLVQQHWVVLFSVGYVMAAQALSGVAKDLTKMSAKSAVKLLVPEGDGEATAGRALFKWVAILTGSKNVLKGVGFLAGGVLLGWLGFVMALWVMAGGLLLLLVGGMV
;
A
#
# COMPACT_ATOMS: atom_id res chain seq x y z
N MET A 1 -4.74 8.96 -22.40
CA MET A 1 -5.15 9.19 -21.00
C MET A 1 -4.90 10.65 -20.68
N ASP A 2 -5.87 11.34 -20.08
CA ASP A 2 -5.74 12.76 -19.76
C ASP A 2 -4.64 12.98 -18.69
N ILE A 3 -3.79 14.00 -18.83
CA ILE A 3 -2.61 14.22 -17.95
C ILE A 3 -3.02 14.29 -16.48
N ARG A 4 -4.19 14.91 -16.21
CA ARG A 4 -4.80 14.99 -14.88
C ARG A 4 -5.05 13.62 -14.26
N ASN A 5 -5.61 12.68 -15.02
CA ASN A 5 -5.91 11.33 -14.54
C ASN A 5 -4.63 10.54 -14.25
N TYR A 6 -3.58 10.74 -15.06
CA TYR A 6 -2.29 10.09 -14.85
C TYR A 6 -1.60 10.58 -13.57
N THR A 7 -1.58 11.90 -13.35
CA THR A 7 -1.00 12.50 -12.13
C THR A 7 -1.72 12.02 -10.88
N ILE A 8 -3.05 11.99 -10.89
CA ILE A 8 -3.86 11.51 -9.75
C ILE A 8 -3.53 10.04 -9.44
N VAL A 9 -3.59 9.16 -10.45
CA VAL A 9 -3.31 7.72 -10.26
C VAL A 9 -1.90 7.49 -9.73
N THR A 10 -0.92 8.24 -10.25
CA THR A 10 0.48 8.14 -9.83
C THR A 10 0.66 8.63 -8.39
N ALA A 11 0.10 9.79 -8.04
CA ALA A 11 0.15 10.33 -6.68
C ALA A 11 -0.54 9.41 -5.66
N SER A 12 -1.71 8.88 -6.00
CA SER A 12 -2.42 7.87 -5.20
C SER A 12 -1.56 6.61 -4.98
N TYR A 13 -0.94 6.08 -6.04
CA TYR A 13 -0.08 4.90 -5.93
C TYR A 13 1.17 5.15 -5.08
N TRP A 14 1.78 6.33 -5.22
CA TRP A 14 2.96 6.73 -4.44
C TRP A 14 2.61 6.95 -2.98
N GLY A 15 1.52 7.66 -2.68
CA GLY A 15 1.01 7.84 -1.33
C GLY A 15 0.69 6.50 -0.66
N PHE A 16 0.06 5.57 -1.39
CA PHE A 16 -0.12 4.21 -0.91
C PHE A 16 1.22 3.51 -0.62
N THR A 17 2.17 3.53 -1.57
CA THR A 17 3.46 2.84 -1.40
C THR A 17 4.26 3.39 -0.21
N LEU A 18 4.20 4.71 0.00
CA LEU A 18 4.86 5.38 1.12
C LEU A 18 4.25 4.95 2.46
N THR A 19 2.93 5.01 2.58
CA THR A 19 2.21 4.64 3.81
C THR A 19 2.26 3.13 4.10
N ASP A 20 2.25 2.29 3.06
CA ASP A 20 2.45 0.85 3.18
C ASP A 20 3.87 0.50 3.70
N GLY A 21 4.89 1.23 3.22
CA GLY A 21 6.24 1.15 3.76
C GLY A 21 6.26 1.57 5.24
N ALA A 22 5.78 2.77 5.54
CA ALA A 22 5.76 3.31 6.89
C ALA A 22 5.02 2.41 7.88
N LEU A 23 3.88 1.84 7.47
CA LEU A 23 3.09 0.93 8.29
C LEU A 23 3.88 -0.31 8.72
N ARG A 24 4.69 -0.90 7.82
CA ARG A 24 5.55 -2.04 8.18
C ARG A 24 6.50 -1.71 9.31
N MET A 25 7.15 -0.54 9.23
CA MET A 25 8.07 -0.12 10.29
C MET A 25 7.34 0.23 11.59
N LEU A 26 6.19 0.89 11.51
CA LEU A 26 5.36 1.20 12.66
C LEU A 26 4.94 -0.07 13.41
N VAL A 27 4.39 -1.06 12.69
CA VAL A 27 3.95 -2.34 13.27
C VAL A 27 5.14 -3.09 13.86
N LEU A 28 6.23 -3.22 13.11
CA LEU A 28 7.42 -3.92 13.59
C LEU A 28 7.92 -3.33 14.92
N LEU A 29 8.17 -2.02 14.94
CA LEU A 29 8.80 -1.36 16.09
C LEU A 29 7.84 -1.22 17.27
N HIS A 30 6.58 -0.89 17.03
CA HIS A 30 5.58 -0.73 18.09
C HIS A 30 5.31 -2.05 18.81
N PHE A 31 5.04 -3.13 18.06
CA PHE A 31 4.72 -4.42 18.68
C PHE A 31 5.96 -5.11 19.26
N HIS A 32 7.15 -4.87 18.70
CA HIS A 32 8.39 -5.25 19.36
C HIS A 32 8.55 -4.57 20.72
N ALA A 33 8.27 -3.27 20.82
CA ALA A 33 8.31 -2.54 22.09
C ALA A 33 7.25 -3.03 23.10
N LEU A 34 6.11 -3.55 22.62
CA LEU A 34 5.09 -4.20 23.45
C LEU A 34 5.46 -5.64 23.88
N GLY A 35 6.64 -6.15 23.49
CA GLY A 35 7.16 -7.44 23.92
C GLY A 35 6.73 -8.62 23.04
N TYR A 36 6.27 -8.38 21.80
CA TYR A 36 5.92 -9.47 20.87
C TYR A 36 7.19 -10.22 20.48
N SER A 37 7.11 -11.55 20.46
CA SER A 37 8.24 -12.39 20.08
C SER A 37 8.57 -12.22 18.58
N PRO A 38 9.83 -12.49 18.16
CA PRO A 38 10.21 -12.44 16.75
C PRO A 38 9.33 -13.33 15.86
N VAL A 39 8.89 -14.47 16.38
CA VAL A 39 7.99 -15.40 15.68
C VAL A 39 6.61 -14.79 15.48
N GLN A 40 6.04 -14.12 16.50
CA GLN A 40 4.74 -13.45 16.38
C GLN A 40 4.78 -12.32 15.34
N LEU A 41 5.85 -11.51 15.37
CA LEU A 41 6.06 -10.46 14.38
C LEU A 41 6.20 -11.05 12.97
N ALA A 42 6.96 -12.14 12.80
CA ALA A 42 7.09 -12.82 11.51
C ALA A 42 5.74 -13.31 10.98
N PHE A 43 4.86 -13.85 11.84
CA PHE A 43 3.51 -14.25 11.44
C PHE A 43 2.62 -13.09 11.02
N LEU A 44 2.75 -11.90 11.63
CA LEU A 44 2.05 -10.69 11.20
C LEU A 44 2.43 -10.34 9.75
N PHE A 45 3.73 -10.31 9.44
CA PHE A 45 4.22 -10.03 8.09
C PHE A 45 3.89 -11.14 7.10
N LEU A 46 3.95 -12.41 7.53
CA LEU A 46 3.57 -13.55 6.70
C LEU A 46 2.10 -13.48 6.30
N LEU A 47 1.20 -13.22 7.26
CA LEU A 47 -0.23 -13.11 6.99
C LEU A 47 -0.55 -11.92 6.08
N TYR A 48 0.07 -10.78 6.36
CA TYR A 48 -0.02 -9.61 5.48
C TYR A 48 0.38 -9.95 4.03
N GLU A 49 1.49 -10.67 3.82
CA GLU A 49 1.94 -11.04 2.48
C GLU A 49 1.05 -12.12 1.86
N PHE A 50 0.60 -13.09 2.66
CA PHE A 50 -0.31 -14.16 2.25
C PHE A 50 -1.66 -13.61 1.76
N CYS A 51 -2.30 -12.72 2.53
CA CYS A 51 -3.54 -12.08 2.12
C CYS A 51 -3.37 -11.23 0.86
N GLY A 52 -2.22 -10.57 0.72
CA GLY A 52 -1.86 -9.88 -0.52
C GLY A 52 -1.74 -10.84 -1.71
N LEU A 53 -1.12 -12.01 -1.51
CA LEU A 53 -1.01 -13.04 -2.56
C LEU A 53 -2.38 -13.60 -2.94
N VAL A 54 -3.22 -13.95 -1.97
CA VAL A 54 -4.59 -14.45 -2.21
C VAL A 54 -5.39 -13.40 -2.98
N THR A 55 -5.29 -12.14 -2.57
CA THR A 55 -5.97 -11.04 -3.26
C THR A 55 -5.43 -10.83 -4.67
N ASN A 56 -4.13 -10.99 -4.90
CA ASN A 56 -3.54 -10.89 -6.24
C ASN A 56 -4.06 -11.94 -7.21
N LEU A 57 -4.32 -13.16 -6.73
CA LEU A 57 -4.90 -14.24 -7.54
C LEU A 57 -6.30 -13.87 -8.04
N LEU A 58 -7.12 -13.25 -7.18
CA LEU A 58 -8.50 -12.86 -7.51
C LEU A 58 -8.59 -11.48 -8.15
N GLY A 59 -7.66 -10.60 -7.78
CA GLY A 59 -7.64 -9.20 -8.14
C GLY A 59 -7.58 -9.05 -9.65
N GLY A 60 -6.73 -9.82 -10.34
CA GLY A 60 -6.56 -9.76 -11.80
C GLY A 60 -7.88 -9.83 -12.56
N TRP A 61 -8.77 -10.70 -12.08
CA TRP A 61 -10.11 -10.88 -12.61
C TRP A 61 -11.08 -9.76 -12.22
N ILE A 62 -10.99 -9.22 -11.00
CA ILE A 62 -11.80 -8.08 -10.56
C ILE A 62 -11.42 -6.80 -11.32
N GLY A 63 -10.13 -6.52 -11.45
CA GLY A 63 -9.61 -5.32 -12.10
C GLY A 63 -9.91 -5.26 -13.60
N SER A 64 -10.00 -6.41 -14.28
CA SER A 64 -10.39 -6.47 -15.70
C SER A 64 -11.89 -6.20 -15.92
N ARG A 65 -12.74 -6.41 -14.90
CA ARG A 65 -14.19 -6.19 -14.98
C ARG A 65 -14.63 -4.81 -14.48
N VAL A 66 -14.00 -4.30 -13.41
CA VAL A 66 -14.45 -3.09 -12.70
C VAL A 66 -13.64 -1.84 -13.09
N GLY A 67 -12.47 -2.03 -13.70
CA GLY A 67 -11.61 -0.95 -14.18
C GLY A 67 -10.56 -0.49 -13.16
N LEU A 68 -9.46 0.04 -13.69
CA LEU A 68 -8.24 0.32 -12.92
C LEU A 68 -8.41 1.45 -11.89
N LYS A 69 -9.18 2.50 -12.22
CA LYS A 69 -9.40 3.64 -11.32
C LYS A 69 -10.21 3.23 -10.08
N VAL A 70 -11.26 2.43 -10.28
CA VAL A 70 -12.11 1.92 -9.18
C VAL A 70 -11.31 0.98 -8.28
N THR A 71 -10.50 0.09 -8.88
CA THR A 71 -9.67 -0.86 -8.13
C THR A 71 -8.61 -0.13 -7.27
N LEU A 72 -8.01 0.93 -7.81
CA LEU A 72 -7.07 1.79 -7.06
C LEU A 72 -7.73 2.45 -5.85
N PHE A 73 -8.88 3.08 -6.03
CA PHE A 73 -9.58 3.77 -4.94
C PHE A 73 -10.17 2.80 -3.91
N ALA A 74 -10.61 1.62 -4.33
CA ALA A 74 -10.99 0.54 -3.41
C ALA A 74 -9.80 0.11 -2.55
N GLY A 75 -8.60 0.01 -3.15
CA GLY A 75 -7.36 -0.26 -2.42
C GLY A 75 -7.03 0.84 -1.41
N LEU A 76 -7.10 2.11 -1.79
CA LEU A 76 -6.89 3.24 -0.87
C LEU A 76 -7.90 3.23 0.28
N GLY A 77 -9.19 3.05 0.00
CA GLY A 77 -10.23 2.98 1.02
C GLY A 77 -10.01 1.82 2.00
N THR A 78 -9.66 0.64 1.48
CA THR A 78 -9.32 -0.52 2.31
C THR A 78 -8.09 -0.23 3.21
N GLN A 79 -7.08 0.47 2.69
CA GLN A 79 -5.92 0.87 3.48
C GLN A 79 -6.30 1.82 4.61
N ILE A 80 -7.13 2.82 4.34
CA ILE A 80 -7.61 3.77 5.35
C ILE A 80 -8.34 3.01 6.46
N VAL A 81 -9.24 2.08 6.10
CA VAL A 81 -9.94 1.23 7.07
C VAL A 81 -8.95 0.40 7.89
N ALA A 82 -7.92 -0.18 7.28
CA ALA A 82 -6.89 -0.94 8.00
C ALA A 82 -6.08 -0.07 8.97
N LEU A 83 -5.72 1.15 8.58
CA LEU A 83 -4.99 2.10 9.43
C LEU A 83 -5.84 2.57 10.61
N VAL A 84 -7.12 2.88 10.37
CA VAL A 84 -8.07 3.24 11.43
C VAL A 84 -8.31 2.06 12.35
N ALA A 85 -8.48 0.84 11.83
CA ALA A 85 -8.59 -0.35 12.66
C ALA A 85 -7.37 -0.49 13.58
N LEU A 86 -6.15 -0.44 13.04
CA LEU A 86 -4.93 -0.54 13.84
C LEU A 86 -4.80 0.56 14.91
N SER A 87 -5.37 1.75 14.70
CA SER A 87 -5.32 2.85 15.67
C SER A 87 -6.23 2.61 16.87
N LEU A 88 -7.18 1.69 16.77
CA LEU A 88 -8.13 1.32 17.83
C LEU A 88 -7.61 0.21 18.75
N VAL A 89 -6.41 -0.32 18.52
CA VAL A 89 -5.78 -1.31 19.39
C VAL A 89 -5.53 -0.69 20.77
N GLN A 90 -6.06 -1.32 21.82
CA GLN A 90 -5.91 -0.83 23.19
C GLN A 90 -4.92 -1.71 23.97
N GLN A 91 -4.09 -1.07 24.80
CA GLN A 91 -3.01 -1.74 25.54
C GLN A 91 -3.51 -2.74 26.59
N HIS A 92 -4.75 -2.58 27.09
CA HIS A 92 -5.31 -3.46 28.12
C HIS A 92 -6.03 -4.69 27.56
N TRP A 93 -6.02 -4.89 26.24
CA TRP A 93 -6.61 -6.08 25.64
C TRP A 93 -5.83 -7.34 26.02
N VAL A 94 -6.57 -8.44 26.17
CA VAL A 94 -5.95 -9.77 26.30
C VAL A 94 -5.06 -10.00 25.09
N VAL A 95 -3.81 -10.42 25.33
CA VAL A 95 -2.75 -10.53 24.29
C VAL A 95 -3.23 -11.30 23.07
N LEU A 96 -3.92 -12.42 23.26
CA LEU A 96 -4.43 -13.24 22.15
C LEU A 96 -5.44 -12.47 21.27
N PHE A 97 -6.31 -11.67 21.88
CA PHE A 97 -7.28 -10.85 21.15
C PHE A 97 -6.59 -9.70 20.40
N SER A 98 -5.62 -9.04 21.05
CA SER A 98 -4.81 -7.99 20.41
C SER A 98 -4.06 -8.53 19.19
N VAL A 99 -3.40 -9.68 19.32
CA VAL A 99 -2.69 -10.34 18.21
C VAL A 99 -3.67 -10.66 17.07
N GLY A 100 -4.81 -11.30 17.36
CA GLY A 100 -5.81 -11.64 16.34
C GLY A 100 -6.37 -10.43 15.61
N TYR A 101 -6.63 -9.34 16.34
CA TYR A 101 -7.11 -8.09 15.76
C TYR A 101 -6.06 -7.42 14.86
N VAL A 102 -4.81 -7.33 15.33
CA VAL A 102 -3.70 -6.78 14.55
C VAL A 102 -3.45 -7.64 13.30
N MET A 103 -3.54 -8.96 13.42
CA MET A 103 -3.49 -9.89 12.28
C MET A 103 -4.59 -9.59 11.25
N ALA A 104 -5.84 -9.41 11.69
CA ALA A 104 -6.95 -9.09 10.79
C ALA A 104 -6.75 -7.73 10.08
N ALA A 105 -6.28 -6.71 10.80
CA ALA A 105 -6.01 -5.41 10.19
C ALA A 105 -4.80 -5.44 9.25
N GLN A 106 -3.77 -6.24 9.56
CA GLN A 106 -2.66 -6.50 8.65
C GLN A 106 -3.10 -7.25 7.38
N ALA A 107 -4.00 -8.22 7.50
CA ALA A 107 -4.60 -8.91 6.37
C ALA A 107 -5.33 -7.93 5.43
N LEU A 108 -6.14 -7.01 5.98
CA LEU A 108 -6.81 -5.96 5.21
C LEU A 108 -5.82 -5.03 4.48
N SER A 109 -4.73 -4.64 5.16
CA SER A 109 -3.65 -3.86 4.54
C SER A 109 -2.96 -4.64 3.40
N GLY A 110 -2.79 -5.95 3.55
CA GLY A 110 -2.31 -6.85 2.51
C GLY A 110 -3.21 -6.89 1.27
N VAL A 111 -4.53 -6.91 1.46
CA VAL A 111 -5.55 -6.81 0.39
C VAL A 111 -5.43 -5.45 -0.32
N ALA A 112 -5.38 -4.36 0.45
CA ALA A 112 -5.25 -3.00 -0.06
C ALA A 112 -3.99 -2.81 -0.92
N LYS A 113 -2.85 -3.38 -0.49
CA LYS A 113 -1.60 -3.40 -1.25
C LYS A 113 -1.78 -3.99 -2.63
N ASP A 114 -2.48 -5.09 -2.73
CA ASP A 114 -2.53 -5.76 -4.01
C ASP A 114 -3.50 -5.10 -5.00
N LEU A 115 -4.66 -4.64 -4.53
CA LEU A 115 -5.61 -3.84 -5.32
C LEU A 115 -4.95 -2.59 -5.92
N THR A 116 -4.12 -1.88 -5.14
CA THR A 116 -3.39 -0.69 -5.61
C THR A 116 -2.24 -1.05 -6.56
N LYS A 117 -1.48 -2.10 -6.26
CA LYS A 117 -0.35 -2.57 -7.09
C LYS A 117 -0.77 -3.00 -8.47
N MET A 118 -1.88 -3.72 -8.60
CA MET A 118 -2.36 -4.14 -9.92
C MET A 118 -2.76 -2.96 -10.81
N SER A 119 -3.44 -1.98 -10.22
CA SER A 119 -3.89 -0.77 -10.91
C SER A 119 -2.70 0.00 -11.51
N ALA A 120 -1.59 0.09 -10.76
CA ALA A 120 -0.37 0.73 -11.22
C ALA A 120 0.33 -0.03 -12.36
N LYS A 121 0.42 -1.36 -12.29
CA LYS A 121 1.04 -2.17 -13.37
C LYS A 121 0.31 -2.03 -14.70
N SER A 122 -1.01 -1.98 -14.69
CA SER A 122 -1.82 -1.86 -15.90
C SER A 122 -1.83 -0.44 -16.45
N ALA A 123 -1.79 0.60 -15.60
CA ALA A 123 -1.71 2.00 -16.03
C ALA A 123 -0.44 2.29 -16.84
N VAL A 124 0.67 1.63 -16.51
CA VAL A 124 1.96 1.79 -17.21
C VAL A 124 1.92 1.24 -18.62
N LYS A 125 1.21 0.12 -18.85
CA LYS A 125 1.06 -0.46 -20.19
C LYS A 125 0.31 0.47 -21.14
N LEU A 126 -0.55 1.34 -20.61
CA LEU A 126 -1.29 2.36 -21.37
C LEU A 126 -0.44 3.58 -21.76
N LEU A 127 0.80 3.70 -21.25
CA LEU A 127 1.73 4.80 -21.56
C LEU A 127 2.71 4.46 -22.68
N VAL A 128 2.72 3.21 -23.15
CA VAL A 128 3.53 2.79 -24.30
C VAL A 128 2.77 3.20 -25.57
N PRO A 129 3.33 4.07 -26.44
CA PRO A 129 2.68 4.45 -27.68
C PRO A 129 2.44 3.24 -28.58
N GLU A 130 1.20 3.03 -29.02
CA GLU A 130 0.89 2.13 -30.13
C GLU A 130 1.37 2.81 -31.41
N GLY A 131 2.57 2.47 -31.92
CA GLY A 131 3.04 3.03 -33.20
C GLY A 131 4.54 2.97 -33.48
N ASP A 132 5.42 2.78 -32.49
CA ASP A 132 6.86 2.68 -32.74
C ASP A 132 7.27 1.21 -32.97
N GLY A 133 8.04 0.94 -34.02
CA GLY A 133 8.44 -0.43 -34.42
C GLY A 133 9.00 -1.29 -33.27
N GLU A 134 8.87 -2.62 -33.37
CA GLU A 134 9.10 -3.59 -32.27
C GLU A 134 10.41 -3.37 -31.47
N ALA A 135 11.50 -2.99 -32.13
CA ALA A 135 12.80 -2.72 -31.48
C ALA A 135 12.79 -1.43 -30.63
N THR A 136 12.07 -0.39 -31.06
CA THR A 136 11.96 0.90 -30.36
C THR A 136 10.95 0.81 -29.21
N ALA A 137 9.83 0.11 -29.43
CA ALA A 137 8.84 -0.19 -28.40
C ALA A 137 9.44 -1.03 -27.25
N GLY A 138 10.27 -2.03 -27.55
CA GLY A 138 10.96 -2.85 -26.55
C GLY A 138 11.92 -2.03 -25.67
N ARG A 139 12.69 -1.12 -26.27
CA ARG A 139 13.62 -0.23 -25.53
C ARG A 139 12.91 0.79 -24.65
N ALA A 140 11.82 1.38 -25.16
CA ALA A 140 10.98 2.30 -24.40
C ALA A 140 10.30 1.58 -23.21
N LEU A 141 9.73 0.40 -23.45
CA LEU A 141 9.13 -0.43 -22.40
C LEU A 141 10.16 -0.80 -21.32
N PHE A 142 11.37 -1.24 -21.70
CA PHE A 142 12.42 -1.57 -20.74
C PHE A 142 12.82 -0.36 -19.87
N LYS A 143 12.98 0.83 -20.49
CA LYS A 143 13.29 2.07 -19.77
C LYS A 143 12.20 2.43 -18.76
N TRP A 144 10.93 2.35 -19.16
CA TRP A 144 9.81 2.64 -18.26
C TRP A 144 9.70 1.64 -17.12
N VAL A 145 9.83 0.34 -17.40
CA VAL A 145 9.84 -0.71 -16.37
C VAL A 145 10.98 -0.49 -15.35
N ALA A 146 12.18 -0.11 -15.82
CA ALA A 146 13.31 0.20 -14.95
C ALA A 146 13.02 1.40 -14.03
N ILE A 147 12.51 2.50 -14.59
CA ILE A 147 12.16 3.71 -13.82
C ILE A 147 11.07 3.40 -12.77
N LEU A 148 10.05 2.62 -13.14
CA LEU A 148 8.97 2.27 -12.23
C LEU A 148 9.41 1.33 -11.12
N THR A 149 10.25 0.36 -11.45
CA THR A 149 10.80 -0.57 -10.47
C THR A 149 11.73 0.16 -9.50
N GLY A 150 12.58 1.05 -10.02
CA GLY A 150 13.45 1.91 -9.23
C GLY A 150 12.66 2.83 -8.30
N SER A 151 11.73 3.61 -8.85
CA SER A 151 10.91 4.57 -8.07
C SER A 151 10.09 3.88 -6.98
N LYS A 152 9.47 2.72 -7.26
CA LYS A 152 8.78 1.93 -6.23
C LYS A 152 9.69 1.53 -5.08
N ASN A 153 10.91 1.08 -5.37
CA ASN A 153 11.84 0.64 -4.34
C ASN A 153 12.37 1.83 -3.52
N VAL A 154 12.62 2.98 -4.14
CA VAL A 154 12.97 4.22 -3.44
C VAL A 154 11.84 4.65 -2.52
N LEU A 155 10.60 4.69 -3.01
CA LEU A 155 9.42 5.05 -2.20
C LEU A 155 9.22 4.12 -1.01
N LYS A 156 9.48 2.81 -1.16
CA LYS A 156 9.47 1.87 -0.04
C LYS A 156 10.53 2.21 1.01
N GLY A 157 11.76 2.49 0.59
CA GLY A 157 12.84 2.90 1.49
C GLY A 157 12.52 4.19 2.24
N VAL A 158 12.03 5.21 1.53
CA VAL A 158 11.55 6.46 2.14
C VAL A 158 10.38 6.19 3.09
N GLY A 159 9.46 5.31 2.71
CA GLY A 159 8.35 4.88 3.56
C GLY A 159 8.82 4.26 4.87
N PHE A 160 9.80 3.35 4.83
CA PHE A 160 10.38 2.75 6.03
C PHE A 160 10.99 3.81 6.96
N LEU A 161 11.78 4.73 6.41
CA LEU A 161 12.36 5.82 7.19
C LEU A 161 11.27 6.73 7.79
N ALA A 162 10.28 7.11 6.98
CA ALA A 162 9.14 7.92 7.41
C ALA A 162 8.35 7.24 8.53
N GLY A 163 8.15 5.91 8.47
CA GLY A 163 7.52 5.15 9.54
C GLY A 163 8.28 5.22 10.86
N GLY A 164 9.61 5.11 10.82
CA GLY A 164 10.46 5.29 12.00
C GLY A 164 10.40 6.71 12.57
N VAL A 165 10.47 7.73 11.71
CA VAL A 165 10.38 9.14 12.11
C VAL A 165 9.00 9.46 12.70
N LEU A 166 7.92 9.03 12.05
CA LEU A 166 6.55 9.22 12.53
C LEU A 166 6.34 8.52 13.89
N LEU A 167 6.87 7.30 14.05
CA LEU A 167 6.76 6.59 15.33
C LEU A 167 7.49 7.33 16.45
N GLY A 168 8.72 7.80 16.18
CA GLY A 168 9.52 8.51 17.17
C GLY A 168 8.96 9.89 17.53
N TRP A 169 8.34 10.57 16.57
CA TRP A 169 7.85 11.94 16.77
C TRP A 169 6.41 12.01 17.27
N LEU A 170 5.50 11.22 16.67
CA LEU A 170 4.06 11.30 16.92
C LEU A 170 3.53 10.11 17.73
N GLY A 171 4.30 9.01 17.81
CA GLY A 171 3.82 7.74 18.35
C GLY A 171 2.94 6.97 17.37
N PHE A 172 2.59 5.74 17.74
CA PHE A 172 1.92 4.78 16.85
C PHE A 172 0.54 5.26 16.36
N VAL A 173 -0.34 5.64 17.29
CA VAL A 173 -1.73 6.01 16.97
C VAL A 173 -1.78 7.25 16.07
N MET A 174 -1.07 8.33 16.43
CA MET A 174 -1.09 9.56 15.64
C MET A 174 -0.42 9.38 14.27
N ALA A 175 0.64 8.56 14.18
CA ALA A 175 1.22 8.21 12.89
C ALA A 175 0.20 7.54 11.95
N LEU A 176 -0.60 6.61 12.48
CA LEU A 176 -1.67 5.95 11.70
C LEU A 176 -2.73 6.94 11.22
N TRP A 177 -3.16 7.87 12.08
CA TRP A 177 -4.14 8.90 11.71
C TRP A 177 -3.61 9.87 10.65
N VAL A 178 -2.36 10.31 10.76
CA VAL A 178 -1.72 11.17 9.74
C VAL A 178 -1.65 10.46 8.39
N MET A 179 -1.25 9.19 8.37
CA MET A 179 -1.23 8.40 7.13
C MET A 179 -2.63 8.19 6.57
N ALA A 180 -3.62 7.88 7.42
CA ALA A 180 -5.01 7.70 6.99
C ALA A 180 -5.59 8.99 6.40
N GLY A 181 -5.33 10.15 7.03
CA GLY A 181 -5.73 11.46 6.53
C GLY A 181 -5.09 11.80 5.18
N GLY A 182 -3.78 11.54 5.03
CA GLY A 182 -3.08 11.74 3.75
C GLY A 182 -3.66 10.88 2.62
N LEU A 183 -3.96 9.61 2.89
CA LEU A 183 -4.60 8.73 1.91
C LEU A 183 -6.05 9.17 1.60
N LEU A 184 -6.79 9.65 2.60
CA LEU A 184 -8.14 10.16 2.41
C LEU A 184 -8.16 11.39 1.49
N LEU A 185 -7.20 12.31 1.66
CA LEU A 185 -7.05 13.46 0.77
C LEU A 185 -6.76 13.03 -0.67
N LEU A 186 -5.91 12.02 -0.87
CA LEU A 186 -5.63 11.47 -2.19
C LEU A 186 -6.85 10.77 -2.81
N LEU A 187 -7.64 10.05 -1.98
CA LEU A 187 -8.84 9.38 -2.42
C LEU A 187 -9.91 10.39 -2.85
N VAL A 188 -10.22 11.38 -2.01
CA VAL A 188 -11.21 12.42 -2.31
C VAL A 188 -10.77 13.28 -3.49
N GLY A 189 -9.51 13.74 -3.49
CA GLY A 189 -8.95 14.54 -4.58
C GLY A 189 -8.88 13.81 -5.92
N GLY A 190 -8.87 12.47 -5.93
CA GLY A 190 -8.91 11.68 -7.15
C GLY A 190 -10.31 11.36 -7.69
N MET A 191 -11.34 11.52 -6.84
CA MET A 191 -12.75 11.33 -7.19
C MET A 191 -13.36 12.59 -7.83
N VAL A 192 -12.86 13.78 -7.49
CA VAL A 192 -13.20 15.08 -8.10
C VAL A 192 -12.41 15.26 -9.40
#